data_AF-R7T6J5-F1
#
_entry.id   AF-R7T6J5-F1
#
_cell.length_a   1.000
_cell.length_b   1.000
_cell.length_c   1.000
_cell.angle_alpha   90.00
_cell.angle_beta   90.00
_cell.angle_gamma   90.00
#
_symmetry.space_group_name_H-M   'P 1'
#
loop_
_entity.id
_entity.type
_entity.pdbx_description
1 polymer ?
#
loop_
_entity_poly.entity_id
_entity_poly.type
_entity_poly.pdbx_seq_one_letter_code
_entity_poly.pdbx_strand_id
1 'polypeptide(L)' 'MGLSNFHLLFPDACLRCQSENKQEECVVVWGDCNHSFHNCCMSLWVKQNNRCPLCQQEWVVQRIGK' A
#
# COMPACT_ATOMS: atom_id res chain seq x y z
N MET A 1 -15.73 -14.75 12.70
CA MET A 1 -15.29 -15.14 11.34
C MET A 1 -14.67 -13.88 10.72
N GLY A 2 -13.40 -13.54 10.90
CA GLY A 2 -12.22 -14.37 11.08
C GLY A 2 -11.47 -14.56 9.77
N LEU A 3 -11.24 -13.50 8.98
CA LEU A 3 -10.21 -13.46 7.92
C LEU A 3 -9.69 -12.01 7.78
N SER A 4 -8.56 -11.68 8.41
CA SER A 4 -7.23 -11.72 7.79
C SER A 4 -6.86 -10.37 7.15
N ASN A 5 -6.16 -9.54 7.93
CA ASN A 5 -5.48 -8.28 7.58
C ASN A 5 -4.36 -8.45 6.51
N PHE A 6 -4.47 -9.41 5.60
CA PHE A 6 -3.43 -9.85 4.67
C PHE A 6 -3.63 -9.40 3.22
N HIS A 7 -4.50 -8.42 2.97
CA HIS A 7 -4.78 -7.95 1.61
C HIS A 7 -3.72 -6.99 1.02
N LEU A 8 -2.59 -6.79 1.69
CA LEU A 8 -1.55 -5.85 1.25
C LEU A 8 -0.58 -6.42 0.20
N LEU A 9 -0.82 -7.63 -0.33
CA LEU A 9 0.12 -8.33 -1.21
C LEU A 9 -0.33 -8.50 -2.67
N PHE A 10 -1.53 -8.08 -3.04
CA PHE A 10 -2.00 -8.23 -4.42
C PHE A 10 -2.38 -6.88 -5.06
N PRO A 11 -1.86 -6.57 -6.27
CA PRO A 11 -2.18 -5.33 -6.99
C PRO A 11 -3.68 -5.16 -7.29
N ASP A 12 -4.48 -6.23 -7.22
CA ASP A 12 -5.93 -6.20 -7.50
C ASP A 12 -6.82 -6.06 -6.25
N ALA A 13 -6.25 -6.09 -5.05
CA ALA A 13 -7.00 -6.47 -3.85
C ALA A 13 -7.09 -5.38 -2.76
N CYS A 14 -6.96 -4.11 -3.15
CA CYS A 14 -7.34 -3.04 -2.24
C CYS A 14 -8.87 -3.00 -2.14
N LEU A 15 -9.43 -3.69 -1.13
CA LEU A 15 -10.87 -3.67 -0.84
C LEU A 15 -11.43 -2.24 -0.74
N ARG A 16 -10.59 -1.24 -0.40
CA ARG A 16 -10.99 0.17 -0.32
C ARG A 16 -11.10 0.84 -1.69
N CYS A 17 -10.12 0.66 -2.60
CA CYS A 17 -10.25 1.18 -3.97
C CYS A 17 -11.42 0.47 -4.70
N GLN A 18 -11.69 -0.83 -4.41
CA GLN A 18 -12.88 -1.55 -4.92
C GLN A 18 -14.20 -1.03 -4.33
N SER A 19 -14.26 -0.73 -3.01
CA SER A 19 -15.49 -0.28 -2.36
C SER A 19 -15.90 1.15 -2.72
N GLU A 20 -14.93 2.05 -2.94
CA GLU A 20 -15.20 3.45 -3.27
C GLU A 20 -15.24 3.74 -4.78
N ASN A 21 -15.02 2.75 -5.65
CA ASN A 21 -14.87 2.94 -7.11
C ASN A 21 -13.88 4.08 -7.45
N LYS A 22 -12.79 4.18 -6.67
CA LYS A 22 -11.70 5.14 -6.83
C LYS A 22 -10.41 4.46 -7.30
N GLN A 23 -10.55 3.33 -8.00
CA GLN A 23 -9.42 2.63 -8.62
C GLN A 23 -8.62 3.57 -9.54
N GLU A 24 -9.28 4.55 -10.13
CA GLU A 24 -8.74 5.50 -11.11
C GLU A 24 -7.89 6.62 -10.49
N GLU A 25 -7.97 6.84 -9.17
CA GLU A 25 -7.17 7.83 -8.42
C GLU A 25 -6.09 7.19 -7.52
N CYS A 26 -6.05 5.86 -7.42
CA CYS A 26 -5.09 5.13 -6.59
C CYS A 26 -3.71 5.07 -7.28
N VAL A 27 -2.83 6.06 -7.04
CA VAL A 27 -1.44 6.05 -7.54
C VAL A 27 -0.58 4.97 -6.87
N VAL A 28 0.38 4.41 -7.62
CA VAL A 28 1.35 3.44 -7.07
C VAL A 28 2.53 4.21 -6.49
N VAL A 29 2.99 3.80 -5.31
CA VAL A 29 4.16 4.34 -4.62
C VAL A 29 5.20 3.25 -4.47
N TRP A 30 6.44 3.57 -4.77
CA TRP A 30 7.58 2.68 -4.59
C TRP A 30 8.42 3.17 -3.43
N GLY A 31 8.77 2.25 -2.54
CA GLY A 31 9.74 2.50 -1.49
C GLY A 31 11.18 2.42 -2.02
N ASP A 32 12.12 2.98 -1.28
CA ASP A 32 13.57 2.84 -1.52
C ASP A 32 14.01 1.37 -1.41
N CYS A 33 13.30 0.59 -0.60
CA CYS A 33 13.38 -0.88 -0.55
C CYS A 33 12.89 -1.59 -1.83
N ASN A 34 12.59 -0.85 -2.90
CA ASN A 34 12.12 -1.34 -4.19
C ASN A 34 10.78 -2.09 -4.18
N HIS A 35 10.01 -1.97 -3.10
CA HIS A 35 8.65 -2.51 -2.99
C HIS A 35 7.60 -1.47 -3.36
N SER A 36 6.62 -1.88 -4.16
CA SER A 36 5.52 -1.04 -4.61
C SER A 36 4.22 -1.32 -3.87
N PHE A 37 3.49 -0.28 -3.51
CA PHE A 37 2.18 -0.37 -2.87
C PHE A 37 1.27 0.74 -3.39
N HIS A 38 -0.04 0.64 -3.17
CA HIS A 38 -0.92 1.78 -3.42
C HIS A 38 -0.69 2.87 -2.39
N ASN A 39 -0.67 4.12 -2.85
CA ASN A 39 -0.61 5.32 -2.01
C ASN A 39 -1.64 5.24 -0.87
N CYS A 40 -2.90 4.93 -1.18
CA CYS A 40 -3.98 4.89 -0.19
C CYS A 40 -3.75 3.87 0.95
N CYS A 41 -3.19 2.69 0.63
CA CYS A 41 -2.86 1.66 1.60
C CYS A 41 -1.63 2.07 2.41
N MET A 42 -0.58 2.51 1.71
CA MET A 42 0.68 2.82 2.34
C MET A 42 0.55 4.05 3.25
N SER A 43 -0.16 5.10 2.83
CA SER A 43 -0.40 6.30 3.65
C SER A 43 -1.12 6.01 4.97
N LEU A 44 -1.93 4.96 5.05
CA LEU A 44 -2.52 4.50 6.32
C LEU A 44 -1.54 3.68 7.14
N TRP A 45 -0.76 2.84 6.46
CA TRP A 45 0.25 2.01 7.10
C TRP A 45 1.33 2.85 7.77
N VAL A 46 1.95 3.79 7.06
CA VAL A 46 2.99 4.67 7.62
C VAL A 46 2.52 5.53 8.79
N LYS A 47 1.23 5.85 8.90
CA LYS A 47 0.67 6.54 10.08
C LYS A 47 0.80 5.73 11.36
N GLN A 48 0.82 4.40 11.26
CA GLN A 48 0.94 3.49 12.41
C GLN A 48 2.33 2.84 12.50
N ASN A 49 2.92 2.48 11.37
CA ASN A 49 4.21 1.81 11.27
C ASN A 49 4.97 2.37 10.06
N ASN A 50 5.99 3.20 10.31
CA ASN A 50 6.79 3.82 9.26
C ASN A 50 7.81 2.86 8.62
N ARG A 51 7.42 1.61 8.40
CA ARG A 51 8.28 0.53 7.90
C ARG A 51 7.61 -0.21 6.75
N CYS A 52 8.38 -0.72 5.81
CA CYS A 52 7.87 -1.55 4.73
C CYS A 52 7.25 -2.84 5.30
N PRO A 53 6.03 -3.22 4.90
CA PRO A 53 5.39 -4.45 5.39
C PRO A 53 6.07 -5.73 4.88
N LEU A 54 6.85 -5.65 3.80
CA LEU A 54 7.57 -6.80 3.21
C LEU A 54 8.95 -7.01 3.85
N CYS A 55 9.81 -5.97 3.84
CA CYS A 55 11.18 -6.08 4.34
C CYS A 55 11.40 -5.49 5.74
N GLN A 56 10.39 -4.87 6.35
CA GLN A 56 10.47 -4.23 7.67
C GLN A 56 11.52 -3.11 7.80
N GLN A 57 12.13 -2.69 6.68
CA GLN A 57 13.00 -1.52 6.61
C GLN A 57 12.19 -0.23 6.73
N GLU A 58 12.84 0.88 7.08
CA GLU A 58 12.17 2.18 7.13
C GLU A 58 11.51 2.50 5.78
N TRP A 59 10.25 2.91 5.82
CA TRP A 59 9.51 3.24 4.61
C TRP A 59 9.91 4.65 4.15
N VAL A 60 10.70 4.70 3.08
CA VAL A 60 11.09 5.93 2.41
C VAL A 60 10.53 5.88 0.99
N VAL A 61 9.72 6.87 0.60
CA VAL A 61 9.14 6.94 -0.74
C VAL A 61 10.24 7.30 -1.74
N GLN A 62 10.53 6.40 -2.67
CA GLN A 62 11.47 6.62 -3.77
C GLN A 62 10.79 7.33 -4.94
N ARG A 63 9.61 6.86 -5.36
CA ARG A 63 8.87 7.42 -6.50
C ARG A 63 7.38 7.16 -6.39
N ILE A 64 6.58 8.02 -7.01
CA ILE A 64 5.12 7.89 -7.15
C ILE A 64 4.81 7.89 -8.63
N GLY A 65 4.03 6.92 -9.08
CA GLY A 65 3.65 6.70 -10.47
C GLY A 65 2.15 6.74 -10.61
N LYS A 66 1.69 7.56 -11.55
CA LYS A 66 0.32 7.57 -12.05
C LYS A 66 0.14 6.46 -13.08
#